data_AF-A0A5K1HJ43-F1
#
_entry.id   AF-A0A5K1HJ43-F1
#
_cell.length_a   1.000
_cell.length_b   1.000
_cell.length_c   1.000
_cell.angle_alpha   90.00
_cell.angle_beta   90.00
_cell.angle_gamma   90.00
#
_symmetry.space_group_name_H-M   'P 1'
#
loop_
_entity.id
_entity.type
_entity.pdbx_description
1 polymer ?
#
loop_
_entity_poly.entity_id
_entity_poly.type
_entity_poly.pdbx_seq_one_letter_code
_entity_poly.pdbx_strand_id
1 'polypeptide(L)'
;AEIDYLRLFKEYRYGLIAWSPLAGGYLTGKYLEEKVDETARYNLPQLAKYKELFFDPINTPKNRENLLILKKLAEELNTSLMQLALAWAIKYQHLDSVVIGPKNAEQLQGYLQ
;
A
#
# COMPACT_ATOMS: atom_id res chain seq x y z
N ALA A 1 -3.39 -8.27 15.98
CA ALA A 1 -2.25 -7.56 15.37
C ALA A 1 -2.13 -6.13 15.90
N GLU A 2 -2.94 -5.15 15.47
CA GLU A 2 -2.78 -3.75 15.94
C GLU A 2 -2.96 -3.57 17.46
N ILE A 3 -3.92 -4.31 18.06
CA ILE A 3 -4.21 -4.27 19.49
C ILE A 3 -3.01 -4.76 20.34
N ASP A 4 -2.24 -5.70 19.80
CA ASP A 4 -1.14 -6.36 20.53
C ASP A 4 0.01 -5.37 20.81
N TYR A 5 0.12 -4.30 20.01
CA TYR A 5 1.17 -3.28 20.14
C TYR A 5 0.77 -2.07 20.99
N LEU A 6 -0.49 -1.95 21.43
CA LEU A 6 -0.97 -0.80 22.19
C LEU A 6 -0.14 -0.51 23.44
N ARG A 7 0.39 -1.57 24.05
CA ARG A 7 1.21 -1.46 25.25
C ARG A 7 2.54 -0.77 24.98
N LEU A 8 3.16 -1.02 23.82
CA LEU A 8 4.39 -0.35 23.38
C LEU A 8 4.18 1.16 23.21
N PHE A 9 3.02 1.54 22.65
CA PHE A 9 2.68 2.94 22.43
C PHE A 9 2.32 3.66 23.72
N LYS A 10 1.49 3.05 24.58
CA LYS A 10 0.93 3.69 25.78
C LYS A 10 1.87 3.68 26.98
N GLU A 11 2.53 2.54 27.25
CA GLU A 11 3.39 2.40 28.44
C GLU A 11 4.83 2.82 28.14
N TYR A 12 5.38 2.38 27.01
CA TYR A 12 6.79 2.58 26.67
C TYR A 12 7.04 3.82 25.81
N ARG A 13 5.97 4.48 25.32
CA ARG A 13 6.03 5.67 24.47
C ARG A 13 6.90 5.47 23.22
N TYR A 14 6.91 4.26 22.69
CA TYR A 14 7.47 4.00 21.36
C TYR A 14 6.47 4.48 20.32
N GLY A 15 6.98 4.91 19.17
CA GLY A 15 6.16 5.16 18.01
C GLY A 15 6.41 4.14 16.90
N LEU A 16 5.62 4.21 15.84
CA LEU A 16 5.58 3.21 14.78
C LEU A 16 6.05 3.82 13.46
N ILE A 17 7.03 3.16 12.83
CA ILE A 17 7.38 3.39 11.43
C ILE A 17 6.87 2.20 10.62
N ALA A 18 5.86 2.42 9.78
CA ALA A 18 5.31 1.37 8.93
C ALA A 18 6.08 1.27 7.60
N TRP A 19 6.27 0.05 7.13
CA TRP A 19 6.88 -0.24 5.83
C TRP A 19 5.85 -0.82 4.87
N SER A 20 6.08 -0.67 3.56
CA SER A 20 5.19 -1.16 2.50
C SER A 20 3.72 -0.71 2.61
N PRO A 21 3.43 0.59 2.82
CA PRO A 21 2.04 1.06 2.98
C PRO A 21 1.17 0.81 1.74
N LEU A 22 1.79 0.59 0.58
CA LEU A 22 1.09 0.29 -0.69
C LEU A 22 1.09 -1.19 -1.06
N ALA A 23 1.52 -2.09 -0.17
CA ALA A 23 1.61 -3.54 -0.41
C ALA A 23 2.28 -3.86 -1.75
N GLY A 24 3.52 -3.41 -1.92
CA GLY A 24 4.31 -3.55 -3.16
C GLY A 24 3.70 -2.90 -4.41
N GLY A 25 2.77 -1.98 -4.22
CA GLY A 25 2.04 -1.27 -5.27
C GLY A 25 0.66 -1.88 -5.58
N TYR A 26 0.21 -2.88 -4.82
CA TYR A 26 -1.15 -3.43 -4.95
C TYR A 26 -2.22 -2.35 -4.78
N LEU A 27 -2.05 -1.52 -3.75
CA LEU A 27 -2.96 -0.44 -3.39
C LEU A 27 -2.85 0.80 -4.30
N THR A 28 -2.16 0.74 -5.43
CA THR A 28 -2.26 1.79 -6.46
C THR A 28 -3.30 1.44 -7.53
N GLY A 29 -3.87 0.22 -7.49
CA GLY A 29 -4.86 -0.24 -8.47
C GLY A 29 -4.27 -0.71 -9.81
N LYS A 30 -2.97 -0.55 -10.05
CA LYS A 30 -2.32 -0.89 -11.35
C LYS A 30 -2.42 -2.36 -11.76
N TYR A 31 -2.65 -3.26 -10.79
CA TYR A 31 -2.83 -4.70 -11.06
C TYR A 31 -4.28 -5.08 -11.38
N LEU A 32 -5.21 -4.11 -11.40
CA LEU A 32 -6.56 -4.29 -11.89
C LEU A 32 -6.64 -4.19 -13.42
N GLU A 33 -5.66 -3.55 -14.05
CA GLU A 33 -5.60 -3.36 -15.50
C GLU A 33 -5.45 -4.71 -16.23
N GLU A 34 -6.02 -4.79 -17.44
CA GLU A 34 -5.90 -5.99 -18.29
C GLU A 34 -4.44 -6.29 -18.65
N LYS A 35 -3.63 -5.24 -18.82
CA LYS A 35 -2.21 -5.33 -19.12
C LYS A 35 -1.40 -4.60 -18.05
N VAL A 36 -0.73 -5.36 -17.19
CA VAL A 36 0.19 -4.83 -16.18
C VAL A 36 1.56 -4.62 -16.82
N ASP A 37 2.18 -3.47 -16.56
CA ASP A 37 3.54 -3.13 -16.99
C ASP A 37 4.57 -4.22 -16.60
N GLU A 38 5.45 -4.62 -17.52
CA GLU A 38 6.50 -5.63 -17.30
C GLU A 38 7.50 -5.19 -16.21
N THR A 39 7.69 -3.88 -16.04
CA THR A 39 8.54 -3.29 -15.00
C THR A 39 7.85 -3.24 -13.62
N ALA A 40 6.57 -3.64 -13.53
CA ALA A 40 5.86 -3.72 -12.26
C ALA A 40 6.57 -4.71 -11.32
N ARG A 41 6.62 -4.39 -10.02
CA ARG A 41 7.39 -5.16 -9.01
C ARG A 41 7.13 -6.67 -9.08
N TYR A 42 5.88 -7.08 -9.33
CA TYR A 42 5.45 -8.48 -9.36
C TYR A 42 5.70 -9.20 -10.69
N ASN A 43 6.13 -8.48 -11.72
CA ASN A 43 6.53 -9.06 -13.01
C ASN A 43 8.06 -9.24 -13.09
N LEU A 44 8.82 -8.74 -12.10
CA LEU A 44 10.27 -8.85 -12.05
C LEU A 44 10.70 -10.28 -11.64
N PRO A 45 11.42 -11.04 -12.49
CA PRO A 45 11.80 -12.43 -12.20
C PRO A 45 12.59 -12.61 -10.90
N GLN A 46 13.48 -11.66 -10.59
CA GLN A 46 14.27 -11.64 -9.36
C GLN A 46 13.44 -11.46 -8.08
N LEU A 47 12.16 -11.09 -8.21
CA LEU A 47 11.21 -10.95 -7.10
C LEU A 47 10.13 -12.04 -7.10
N ALA A 48 10.30 -13.14 -7.82
CA ALA A 48 9.32 -14.23 -7.87
C ALA A 48 8.92 -14.74 -6.48
N LYS A 49 9.90 -14.97 -5.59
CA LYS A 49 9.62 -15.40 -4.20
C LYS A 49 8.89 -14.33 -3.39
N TYR A 50 9.16 -13.04 -3.64
CA TYR A 50 8.40 -11.96 -3.00
C TYR A 50 6.94 -11.99 -3.45
N LYS A 51 6.69 -12.18 -4.75
CA LYS A 51 5.33 -12.29 -5.29
C LYS A 51 4.57 -13.43 -4.63
N GLU A 52 5.17 -14.61 -4.58
CA GLU A 52 4.58 -15.80 -3.96
C GLU A 52 4.21 -15.57 -2.48
N LEU A 53 5.09 -14.93 -1.72
CA LEU A 53 4.89 -14.72 -0.27
C LEU A 53 3.94 -13.56 0.06
N PHE A 54 3.93 -12.49 -0.73
CA PHE A 54 3.29 -11.23 -0.35
C PHE A 54 2.20 -10.74 -1.30
N PHE A 55 2.22 -11.13 -2.58
CA PHE A 55 1.22 -10.70 -3.56
C PHE A 55 0.16 -11.75 -3.82
N ASP A 56 0.56 -12.98 -4.15
CA ASP A 56 -0.39 -14.03 -4.51
C ASP A 56 -1.42 -14.31 -3.39
N PRO A 57 -1.07 -14.29 -2.09
CA PRO A 57 -2.04 -14.46 -1.01
C PRO A 57 -3.05 -13.31 -0.88
N ILE A 58 -2.68 -12.10 -1.30
CA ILE A 58 -3.57 -10.93 -1.24
C ILE A 58 -4.32 -10.69 -2.55
N ASN A 59 -3.85 -11.23 -3.68
CA ASN A 59 -4.44 -11.05 -5.00
C ASN A 59 -5.60 -12.03 -5.26
N THR A 60 -6.55 -12.10 -4.33
CA THR A 60 -7.74 -12.94 -4.43
C THR A 60 -8.87 -12.21 -5.17
N PRO A 61 -9.85 -12.93 -5.75
CA PRO A 61 -11.03 -12.30 -6.35
C PRO A 61 -11.72 -11.32 -5.39
N LYS A 62 -11.85 -11.71 -4.11
CA LYS A 62 -12.49 -10.86 -3.09
C LYS A 62 -11.73 -9.57 -2.84
N ASN A 63 -10.40 -9.63 -2.75
CA ASN A 63 -9.60 -8.42 -2.54
C ASN A 63 -9.57 -7.53 -3.79
N ARG A 64 -9.66 -8.10 -5.00
CA ARG A 64 -9.82 -7.32 -6.23
C ARG A 64 -11.16 -6.58 -6.27
N GLU A 65 -12.25 -7.21 -5.84
CA GLU A 65 -13.55 -6.53 -5.66
C GLU A 65 -13.44 -5.37 -4.65
N ASN A 66 -12.83 -5.61 -3.49
CA ASN A 66 -12.62 -4.56 -2.49
C ASN A 66 -11.78 -3.42 -3.04
N LEU A 67 -10.75 -3.72 -3.84
CA LEU A 67 -9.88 -2.72 -4.47
C LEU A 67 -10.65 -1.85 -5.48
N LEU A 68 -11.59 -2.43 -6.22
CA LEU A 68 -12.49 -1.67 -7.11
C LEU A 68 -13.41 -0.73 -6.33
N ILE A 69 -13.93 -1.17 -5.19
CA ILE A 69 -14.74 -0.32 -4.29
C ILE A 69 -13.91 0.85 -3.76
N LEU A 70 -12.68 0.58 -3.30
CA LEU A 70 -11.77 1.63 -2.82
C LEU A 70 -11.36 2.59 -3.93
N LYS A 71 -11.18 2.09 -5.16
CA LYS A 71 -10.89 2.94 -6.32
C LYS A 71 -12.04 3.92 -6.58
N LYS A 72 -13.28 3.44 -6.58
CA LYS A 72 -14.47 4.30 -6.72
C LYS A 72 -14.56 5.34 -5.60
N LEU A 73 -14.27 4.95 -4.36
CA LEU A 73 -14.24 5.90 -3.23
C LEU A 73 -13.16 6.97 -3.42
N ALA A 74 -11.98 6.61 -3.91
CA ALA A 74 -10.93 7.57 -4.21
C ALA A 74 -11.38 8.57 -5.29
N GLU A 75 -12.05 8.09 -6.34
CA GLU A 75 -12.64 8.93 -7.40
C GLU A 75 -13.69 9.91 -6.84
N GLU A 76 -14.59 9.44 -5.96
CA GLU A 76 -15.58 10.29 -5.28
C GLU A 76 -14.94 11.39 -4.41
N LEU A 77 -13.76 11.11 -3.85
CA LEU A 77 -12.97 12.05 -3.05
C LEU A 77 -12.01 12.92 -3.89
N ASN A 78 -12.05 12.83 -5.22
CA ASN A 78 -11.13 13.51 -6.14
C ASN A 78 -9.65 13.26 -5.81
N THR A 79 -9.30 12.02 -5.44
CA THR A 79 -7.94 11.61 -5.11
C THR A 79 -7.57 10.30 -5.81
N SER A 80 -6.29 9.96 -5.83
CA SER A 80 -5.86 8.64 -6.33
C SER A 80 -6.03 7.57 -5.26
N LEU A 81 -6.25 6.31 -5.67
CA LEU A 81 -6.31 5.17 -4.74
C LEU A 81 -5.00 5.03 -3.93
N MET A 82 -3.87 5.37 -4.54
CA MET A 82 -2.57 5.44 -3.88
C MET A 82 -2.55 6.47 -2.74
N GLN A 83 -3.02 7.69 -3.00
CA GLN A 83 -3.12 8.73 -1.97
C GLN A 83 -4.12 8.35 -0.89
N LEU A 84 -5.27 7.78 -1.25
CA LEU A 84 -6.24 7.27 -0.27
C LEU A 84 -5.60 6.22 0.66
N ALA A 85 -4.80 5.29 0.11
CA ALA A 85 -4.12 4.28 0.90
C ALA A 85 -3.03 4.88 1.82
N LEU A 86 -2.25 5.84 1.32
CA LEU A 86 -1.25 6.55 2.13
C LEU A 86 -1.91 7.37 3.24
N ALA A 87 -2.97 8.12 2.92
CA ALA A 87 -3.76 8.90 3.86
C ALA A 87 -4.37 8.01 4.95
N TRP A 88 -4.86 6.82 4.58
CA TRP A 88 -5.35 5.84 5.55
C TRP A 88 -4.26 5.37 6.49
N ALA A 89 -3.07 5.05 5.96
CA ALA A 89 -1.94 4.61 6.78
C ALA A 89 -1.51 5.71 7.79
N ILE A 90 -1.25 6.94 7.31
CA ILE A 90 -0.76 8.04 8.14
C ILE A 90 -1.79 8.56 9.15
N LYS A 91 -3.08 8.27 8.97
CA LYS A 91 -4.13 8.62 9.93
C LYS A 91 -4.04 7.80 11.22
N TYR A 92 -3.30 6.69 11.24
CA TYR A 92 -3.15 5.87 12.43
C TYR A 92 -2.43 6.64 13.54
N GLN A 93 -3.10 6.83 14.68
CA GLN A 93 -2.66 7.74 15.76
C GLN A 93 -1.30 7.41 16.41
N HIS A 94 -0.80 6.19 16.23
CA HIS A 94 0.49 5.76 16.79
C HIS A 94 1.59 5.68 15.73
N LEU A 95 1.31 6.10 14.49
CA LEU A 95 2.26 6.13 13.41
C LEU A 95 3.05 7.45 13.42
N ASP A 96 4.38 7.36 13.49
CA ASP A 96 5.25 8.52 13.31
C ASP A 96 5.54 8.77 11.82
N SER A 97 5.71 7.69 11.05
CA SER A 97 6.12 7.79 9.66
C SER A 97 5.80 6.53 8.85
N VAL A 98 5.81 6.70 7.53
CA VAL A 98 5.73 5.62 6.53
C VAL A 98 6.98 5.59 5.66
N VAL A 99 7.50 4.40 5.41
CA VAL A 99 8.58 4.20 4.43
C VAL A 99 7.96 4.01 3.05
N ILE A 100 8.17 4.99 2.17
CA ILE A 100 7.79 4.94 0.75
C ILE A 100 8.96 4.46 -0.12
N GLY A 101 8.67 3.83 -1.25
CA GLY A 101 9.68 3.27 -2.16
C GLY A 101 9.38 3.54 -3.64
N PRO A 102 9.44 4.81 -4.10
CA PRO A 102 9.22 5.15 -5.50
C PRO A 102 10.40 4.66 -6.36
N LYS A 103 10.11 4.21 -7.58
CA LYS A 103 11.14 3.77 -8.55
C LYS A 103 11.67 4.91 -9.41
N ASN A 104 10.92 6.01 -9.51
CA ASN A 104 11.23 7.15 -10.34
C ASN A 104 10.68 8.45 -9.70
N ALA A 105 11.09 9.59 -10.24
CA ALA A 105 10.70 10.90 -9.71
C ALA A 105 9.18 11.14 -9.77
N GLU A 106 8.50 10.63 -10.80
CA GLU A 106 7.05 10.77 -10.94
C GLU A 106 6.28 10.07 -9.81
N GLN A 107 6.68 8.84 -9.45
CA GLN A 107 6.10 8.12 -8.31
C GLN A 107 6.39 8.85 -7.00
N LEU A 108 7.59 9.42 -6.84
CA LEU A 108 7.92 10.21 -5.66
C LEU A 108 7.00 11.42 -5.56
N GLN A 109 6.80 12.17 -6.64
CA GLN A 109 5.89 13.31 -6.66
C GLN A 109 4.46 12.89 -6.33
N GLY A 110 3.99 11.78 -6.88
CA GLY A 110 2.68 11.22 -6.55
C GLY A 110 2.53 10.86 -5.07
N TYR A 111 3.59 10.42 -4.39
CA TYR A 111 3.56 10.12 -2.96
C TYR A 111 3.56 11.36 -2.05
N LEU A 112 4.01 12.51 -2.56
CA LEU A 112 4.17 13.75 -1.80
C LEU A 112 2.97 14.70 -1.89
N GLN A 113 1.99 14.40 -2.75
CA GLN A 113 0.73 15.15 -2.90
C GLN A 113 -0.32 14.66 -1.90
#